data_AF-A0A351C3W0-F1
#
_entry.id   AF-A0A351C3W0-F1
#
_cell.length_a   1.000
_cell.length_b   1.000
_cell.length_c   1.000
_cell.angle_alpha   90.00
_cell.angle_beta   90.00
_cell.angle_gamma   90.00
#
_symmetry.space_group_name_H-M   'P 1'
#
loop_
_entity.id
_entity.type
_entity.pdbx_description
1 polymer ?
#
loop_
_entity_poly.entity_id
_entity_poly.type
_entity_poly.pdbx_seq_one_letter_code
_entity_poly.pdbx_strand_id
1 'polypeptide(L)'
;MFNLFKKKKSSGVFVPSGDNFREVTEKIEETSLNGISIHLGYHPDQLRFYFGQYDTEFDIQQVAFEIFTDRIVFVLTKSSANSVDRKKLKHFLKDFKLEDEYDSITVRDILQSGVENKSLGIEFLTRVLNLDKGETDGGIIFSKRLGLILYFANGYLTDFQSGDGLNEWTKYLKDLNENLFDSYVKVAQKYWGVNRKMIENEINIQGQAFANTPHAIKNEYVPRHKAELGTINFFMLLVCHYGQEITEDTFLLMNHGRYQKLNNDNDVIKKYRYNSFIFHFSDTGQLIEIRE
;
A
#
# COMPACT_ATOMS: atom_id res chain seq x y z
N MET A 1 62.86 0.60 -4.54
CA MET A 1 61.89 1.19 -5.48
C MET A 1 60.56 0.47 -5.24
N PHE A 2 59.68 1.04 -4.42
CA PHE A 2 58.40 0.42 -4.08
C PHE A 2 57.44 0.56 -5.27
N ASN A 3 57.13 -0.56 -5.91
CA ASN A 3 55.98 -0.65 -6.81
C ASN A 3 54.71 -0.55 -5.93
N LEU A 4 54.23 0.67 -5.71
CA LEU A 4 52.85 0.88 -5.30
C LEU A 4 51.97 0.38 -6.44
N PHE A 5 51.49 -0.86 -6.32
CA PHE A 5 50.36 -1.32 -7.11
C PHE A 5 49.25 -0.30 -6.94
N LYS A 6 48.96 0.49 -7.98
CA LYS A 6 47.76 1.33 -8.05
C LYS A 6 46.58 0.37 -7.90
N LYS A 7 46.01 0.29 -6.69
CA LYS A 7 44.74 -0.40 -6.48
C LYS A 7 43.74 0.19 -7.47
N LYS A 8 43.25 -0.65 -8.38
CA LYS A 8 42.19 -0.26 -9.31
C LYS A 8 41.03 0.27 -8.46
N LYS A 9 40.62 1.51 -8.71
CA LYS A 9 39.50 2.12 -7.99
C LYS A 9 38.26 1.31 -8.32
N SER A 10 37.57 0.81 -7.29
CA SER A 10 36.37 -0.01 -7.49
C SER A 10 35.27 0.80 -8.17
N SER A 11 34.45 0.14 -9.00
CA SER A 11 33.20 0.70 -9.51
C SER A 11 32.17 0.91 -8.40
N GLY A 12 32.32 0.21 -7.28
CA GLY A 12 31.40 0.23 -6.15
C GLY A 12 30.14 -0.62 -6.38
N VAL A 13 29.94 -1.21 -7.56
CA VAL A 13 28.73 -1.98 -7.93
C VAL A 13 29.07 -3.46 -8.03
N PHE A 14 28.36 -4.28 -7.27
CA PHE A 14 28.58 -5.72 -7.19
C PHE A 14 27.28 -6.48 -7.49
N VAL A 15 27.34 -7.50 -8.33
CA VAL A 15 26.18 -8.34 -8.71
C VAL A 15 26.38 -9.78 -8.25
N PRO A 16 25.30 -10.53 -7.93
CA PRO A 16 25.41 -11.95 -7.61
C PRO A 16 26.12 -12.76 -8.72
N SER A 17 26.97 -13.70 -8.30
CA SER A 17 27.69 -14.62 -9.19
C SER A 17 27.88 -15.94 -8.46
N GLY A 18 26.96 -16.88 -8.71
CA GLY A 18 26.84 -18.12 -7.94
C GLY A 18 26.64 -17.79 -6.46
N ASP A 19 27.52 -18.32 -5.61
CA ASP A 19 27.49 -18.05 -4.18
C ASP A 19 28.13 -16.71 -3.77
N ASN A 20 28.80 -15.99 -4.66
CA ASN A 20 29.54 -14.77 -4.31
C ASN A 20 28.99 -13.56 -5.06
N PHE A 21 29.71 -12.44 -4.94
CA PHE A 21 29.45 -11.23 -5.70
C PHE A 21 30.64 -10.92 -6.59
N ARG A 22 30.37 -10.54 -7.84
CA ARG A 22 31.38 -10.03 -8.77
C ARG A 22 31.19 -8.54 -8.96
N GLU A 23 32.31 -7.82 -9.05
CA GLU A 23 32.29 -6.40 -9.38
C GLU A 23 31.86 -6.20 -10.84
N VAL A 24 30.99 -5.22 -11.09
CA VAL A 24 30.69 -4.74 -12.44
C VAL A 24 31.86 -3.87 -12.88
N THR A 25 32.67 -4.39 -13.80
CA THR A 25 33.85 -3.69 -14.31
C THR A 25 33.59 -2.94 -15.61
N GLU A 26 32.43 -3.19 -16.23
CA GLU A 26 31.96 -2.47 -17.41
C GLU A 26 31.65 -1.01 -17.06
N LYS A 27 31.80 -0.11 -18.03
CA LYS A 27 31.53 1.30 -17.81
C LYS A 27 30.02 1.53 -17.73
N ILE A 28 29.56 1.98 -16.57
CA ILE A 28 28.19 2.44 -16.37
C ILE A 28 28.16 3.94 -16.70
N GLU A 29 27.33 4.34 -17.66
CA GLU A 29 27.26 5.74 -18.11
C GLU A 29 26.65 6.66 -17.06
N GLU A 30 25.58 6.21 -16.42
CA GLU A 30 24.88 6.91 -15.35
C GLU A 30 24.98 6.11 -14.05
N THR A 31 25.69 6.66 -13.06
CA THR A 31 25.95 5.98 -11.77
C THR A 31 24.86 6.22 -10.72
N SER A 32 23.73 6.81 -11.12
CA SER A 32 22.52 6.85 -10.28
C SER A 32 21.98 5.42 -10.08
N LEU A 33 21.14 5.21 -9.06
CA LEU A 33 20.50 3.91 -8.85
C LEU A 33 19.68 3.47 -10.07
N ASN A 34 18.98 4.41 -10.69
CA ASN A 34 18.20 4.15 -11.90
C ASN A 34 19.11 3.80 -13.07
N GLY A 35 20.21 4.54 -13.26
CA GLY A 35 21.19 4.26 -14.30
C GLY A 35 21.83 2.88 -14.17
N ILE A 36 22.18 2.47 -12.94
CA ILE A 36 22.69 1.12 -12.65
C ILE A 36 21.60 0.06 -12.95
N SER A 37 20.36 0.32 -12.55
CA SER A 37 19.23 -0.60 -12.77
C SER A 37 19.02 -0.86 -14.27
N ILE A 38 18.99 0.21 -15.06
CA ILE A 38 18.83 0.16 -16.51
C ILE A 38 20.01 -0.56 -17.16
N HIS A 39 21.24 -0.26 -16.73
CA HIS A 39 22.44 -0.94 -17.21
C HIS A 39 22.39 -2.45 -16.98
N LEU A 40 21.78 -2.89 -15.88
CA LEU A 40 21.60 -4.31 -15.54
C LEU A 40 20.36 -4.95 -16.20
N GLY A 41 19.63 -4.20 -17.05
CA GLY A 41 18.47 -4.70 -17.78
C GLY A 41 17.15 -4.66 -17.01
N TYR A 42 17.08 -3.88 -15.93
CA TYR A 42 15.86 -3.68 -15.14
C TYR A 42 15.26 -2.30 -15.37
N HIS A 43 13.93 -2.23 -15.32
CA HIS A 43 13.27 -0.94 -15.10
C HIS A 43 13.39 -0.55 -13.61
N PRO A 44 13.59 0.73 -13.24
CA PRO A 44 13.69 1.15 -11.85
C PRO A 44 12.53 0.66 -10.95
N ASP A 45 11.29 0.70 -11.43
CA ASP A 45 10.11 0.19 -10.69
C ASP A 45 10.15 -1.32 -10.37
N GLN A 46 11.00 -2.09 -11.05
CA GLN A 46 11.17 -3.52 -10.78
C GLN A 46 12.10 -3.75 -9.58
N LEU A 47 12.78 -2.71 -9.09
CA LEU A 47 13.73 -2.80 -8.00
C LEU A 47 13.26 -2.01 -6.78
N ARG A 48 13.62 -2.52 -5.61
CA ARG A 48 13.54 -1.78 -4.34
C ARG A 48 14.91 -1.66 -3.72
N PHE A 49 15.21 -0.50 -3.15
CA PHE A 49 16.50 -0.20 -2.54
C PHE A 49 16.39 -0.20 -1.02
N TYR A 50 17.24 -0.99 -0.37
CA TYR A 50 17.41 -1.00 1.07
C TYR A 50 18.69 -0.27 1.46
N PHE A 51 18.56 0.75 2.30
CA PHE A 51 19.64 1.66 2.68
C PHE A 51 20.34 1.28 4.00
N GLY A 52 19.83 0.26 4.70
CA GLY A 52 20.39 -0.20 5.97
C GLY A 52 20.43 0.87 7.07
N GLN A 53 21.07 0.55 8.19
CA GLN A 53 21.41 1.53 9.22
C GLN A 53 22.64 2.32 8.78
N TYR A 54 22.62 3.64 9.03
CA TYR A 54 23.78 4.48 8.76
C TYR A 54 24.94 4.06 9.67
N ASP A 55 25.97 3.46 9.06
CA ASP A 55 27.21 3.10 9.71
C ASP A 55 28.38 3.52 8.82
N THR A 56 29.21 4.41 9.34
CA THR A 56 30.38 4.94 8.62
C THR A 56 31.46 3.87 8.42
N GLU A 57 31.40 2.74 9.11
CA GLU A 57 32.30 1.60 8.93
C GLU A 57 31.79 0.59 7.89
N PHE A 58 30.50 0.61 7.50
CA PHE A 58 30.02 -0.29 6.46
C PHE A 58 30.54 0.11 5.08
N ASP A 59 31.18 -0.85 4.42
CA ASP A 59 31.54 -0.75 3.01
C ASP A 59 30.29 -0.74 2.12
N ILE A 60 29.23 -1.46 2.53
CA ILE A 60 27.95 -1.53 1.82
C ILE A 60 27.14 -0.29 2.14
N GLN A 61 26.68 0.39 1.11
CA GLN A 61 25.84 1.58 1.22
C GLN A 61 24.38 1.22 0.99
N GLN A 62 24.10 0.36 0.01
CA GLN A 62 22.72 0.01 -0.39
C GLN A 62 22.68 -1.38 -1.02
N VAL A 63 21.52 -2.03 -0.93
CA VAL A 63 21.23 -3.30 -1.60
C VAL A 63 19.95 -3.14 -2.40
N ALA A 64 20.00 -3.49 -3.69
CA ALA A 64 18.85 -3.49 -4.58
C ALA A 64 18.27 -4.90 -4.67
N PHE A 65 16.95 -5.04 -4.52
CA PHE A 65 16.20 -6.28 -4.60
C PHE A 65 15.18 -6.22 -5.74
N GLU A 66 14.84 -7.35 -6.35
CA GLU A 66 13.62 -7.42 -7.18
C GLU A 66 12.40 -7.20 -6.28
N ILE A 67 11.46 -6.36 -6.69
CA ILE A 67 10.25 -6.10 -5.91
C ILE A 67 9.52 -7.40 -5.56
N PHE A 68 8.94 -7.44 -4.36
CA PHE A 68 8.26 -8.60 -3.79
C PHE A 68 9.18 -9.82 -3.57
N THR A 69 10.50 -9.69 -3.58
CA THR A 69 11.41 -10.81 -3.30
C THR A 69 12.59 -10.40 -2.44
N ASP A 70 13.30 -11.38 -1.91
CA ASP A 70 14.61 -11.23 -1.28
C ASP A 70 15.78 -11.41 -2.27
N ARG A 71 15.50 -11.45 -3.58
CA ARG A 71 16.51 -11.63 -4.62
C ARG A 71 17.27 -10.35 -4.84
N ILE A 72 18.53 -10.35 -4.44
CA ILE A 72 19.45 -9.24 -4.66
C ILE A 72 19.77 -9.13 -6.16
N VAL A 73 19.65 -7.92 -6.71
CA VAL A 73 20.06 -7.59 -8.07
C VAL A 73 21.46 -7.02 -8.06
N PHE A 74 21.74 -6.07 -7.17
CA PHE A 74 23.08 -5.55 -6.96
C PHE A 74 23.29 -5.00 -5.54
N VAL A 75 24.56 -4.86 -5.16
CA VAL A 75 25.01 -4.25 -3.92
C VAL A 75 25.86 -3.04 -4.29
N LEU A 76 25.52 -1.88 -3.74
CA LEU A 76 26.30 -0.66 -3.87
C LEU A 76 27.20 -0.50 -2.65
N THR A 77 28.46 -0.16 -2.89
CA THR A 77 29.49 -0.03 -1.87
C THR A 77 30.30 1.25 -2.04
N LYS A 78 31.03 1.65 -0.99
CA LYS A 78 32.03 2.72 -1.07
C LYS A 78 33.12 2.34 -2.06
N SER A 79 33.67 3.34 -2.76
CA SER A 79 34.78 3.13 -3.72
C SER A 79 36.07 2.51 -3.14
N SER A 80 36.19 2.44 -1.81
CA SER A 80 37.28 1.75 -1.09
C SER A 80 37.08 0.23 -0.97
N ALA A 81 35.84 -0.23 -1.11
CA ALA A 81 35.50 -1.65 -1.05
C ALA A 81 36.02 -2.36 -2.30
N ASN A 82 36.65 -3.52 -2.13
CA ASN A 82 37.17 -4.32 -3.25
C ASN A 82 36.39 -5.64 -3.44
N SER A 83 35.43 -5.91 -2.56
CA SER A 83 34.65 -7.15 -2.54
C SER A 83 33.46 -7.00 -1.58
N VAL A 84 32.37 -7.73 -1.83
CA VAL A 84 31.25 -7.88 -0.90
C VAL A 84 31.34 -9.25 -0.23
N ASP A 85 31.64 -9.24 1.07
CA ASP A 85 31.66 -10.44 1.90
C ASP A 85 30.27 -10.79 2.42
N ARG A 86 29.92 -12.08 2.44
CA ARG A 86 28.60 -12.56 2.90
C ARG A 86 28.28 -12.20 4.35
N LYS A 87 29.27 -12.21 5.25
CA LYS A 87 29.05 -11.84 6.65
C LYS A 87 28.73 -10.35 6.77
N LYS A 88 29.45 -9.50 6.01
CA LYS A 88 29.15 -8.06 5.94
C LYS A 88 27.76 -7.81 5.39
N LEU A 89 27.38 -8.47 4.31
CA LEU A 89 26.04 -8.35 3.72
C LEU A 89 24.95 -8.82 4.68
N LYS A 90 25.12 -9.99 5.32
CA LYS A 90 24.17 -10.50 6.30
C LYS A 90 24.01 -9.55 7.49
N HIS A 91 25.11 -8.95 7.93
CA HIS A 91 25.07 -7.96 9.00
C HIS A 91 24.35 -6.68 8.57
N PHE A 92 24.59 -6.19 7.35
CA PHE A 92 23.88 -5.05 6.78
C PHE A 92 22.37 -5.30 6.68
N LEU A 93 21.97 -6.52 6.31
CA LEU A 93 20.58 -6.95 6.18
C LEU A 93 19.97 -7.53 7.47
N LYS A 94 20.62 -7.37 8.64
CA LYS A 94 20.19 -8.02 9.89
C LYS A 94 18.74 -7.70 10.27
N ASP A 95 18.28 -6.49 9.95
CA ASP A 95 16.95 -5.98 10.28
C ASP A 95 16.02 -5.96 9.06
N PHE A 96 16.49 -6.39 7.89
CA PHE A 96 15.66 -6.47 6.69
C PHE A 96 14.71 -7.66 6.79
N LYS A 97 13.40 -7.37 6.74
CA LYS A 97 12.35 -8.37 6.63
C LYS A 97 11.47 -8.02 5.46
N LEU A 98 11.26 -8.99 4.57
CA LEU A 98 10.48 -8.76 3.35
C LEU A 98 9.03 -8.36 3.66
N GLU A 99 8.43 -9.01 4.65
CA GLU A 99 7.04 -8.80 5.06
C GLU A 99 6.79 -7.40 5.62
N ASP A 100 7.75 -6.84 6.36
CA ASP A 100 7.66 -5.51 6.97
C ASP A 100 7.65 -4.38 5.93
N GLU A 101 7.97 -4.69 4.68
CA GLU A 101 8.22 -3.70 3.65
C GLU A 101 7.18 -3.70 2.52
N TYR A 102 6.21 -4.60 2.58
CA TYR A 102 5.18 -4.77 1.56
C TYR A 102 3.79 -4.90 2.20
N ASP A 103 3.36 -3.86 2.89
CA ASP A 103 1.96 -3.72 3.30
C ASP A 103 1.04 -3.44 2.09
N SER A 104 -0.28 -3.49 2.31
CA SER A 104 -1.28 -3.30 1.24
C SER A 104 -1.14 -1.98 0.49
N ILE A 105 -0.67 -0.92 1.17
CA ILE A 105 -0.49 0.42 0.62
C ILE A 105 0.74 0.44 -0.29
N THR A 106 1.86 -0.06 0.22
CA THR A 106 3.13 -0.12 -0.52
C THR A 106 3.00 -1.00 -1.76
N VAL A 107 2.30 -2.14 -1.65
CA VAL A 107 2.00 -3.00 -2.79
C VAL A 107 1.18 -2.25 -3.85
N ARG A 108 0.11 -1.54 -3.46
CA ARG A 108 -0.71 -0.74 -4.37
C ARG A 108 0.15 0.29 -5.10
N ASP A 109 0.98 1.04 -4.37
CA ASP A 109 1.78 2.12 -4.94
C ASP A 109 2.79 1.59 -5.97
N ILE A 110 3.46 0.48 -5.67
CA ILE A 110 4.38 -0.20 -6.60
C ILE A 110 3.66 -0.65 -7.86
N LEU A 111 2.51 -1.31 -7.73
CA LEU A 111 1.75 -1.79 -8.89
C LEU A 111 1.21 -0.63 -9.72
N GLN A 112 0.74 0.45 -9.08
CA GLN A 112 0.24 1.65 -9.74
C GLN A 112 1.33 2.36 -10.55
N SER A 113 2.52 2.60 -9.96
CA SER A 113 3.67 3.11 -10.71
C SER A 113 4.05 2.18 -11.87
N GLY A 114 3.95 0.87 -11.65
CA GLY A 114 4.15 -0.15 -12.66
C GLY A 114 3.20 -0.06 -13.86
N VAL A 115 1.93 0.24 -13.61
CA VAL A 115 0.90 0.48 -14.63
C VAL A 115 1.19 1.78 -15.39
N GLU A 116 1.43 2.87 -14.68
CA GLU A 116 1.68 4.20 -15.24
C GLU A 116 2.91 4.20 -16.17
N ASN A 117 3.98 3.55 -15.75
CA ASN A 117 5.23 3.47 -16.49
C ASN A 117 5.30 2.29 -17.47
N LYS A 118 4.28 1.42 -17.50
CA LYS A 118 4.28 0.16 -18.28
C LYS A 118 5.54 -0.67 -18.04
N SER A 119 5.96 -0.79 -16.79
CA SER A 119 7.25 -1.37 -16.41
C SER A 119 7.15 -2.79 -15.85
N LEU A 120 5.95 -3.23 -15.46
CA LEU A 120 5.72 -4.55 -14.86
C LEU A 120 5.14 -5.53 -15.89
N GLY A 121 6.02 -6.32 -16.50
CA GLY A 121 5.66 -7.36 -17.46
C GLY A 121 5.10 -8.63 -16.80
N ILE A 122 4.26 -9.37 -17.53
CA ILE A 122 3.67 -10.64 -17.08
C ILE A 122 4.75 -11.66 -16.70
N GLU A 123 5.85 -11.75 -17.45
CA GLU A 123 6.95 -12.67 -17.16
C GLU A 123 7.66 -12.30 -15.85
N PHE A 124 7.90 -11.01 -15.66
CA PHE A 124 8.51 -10.47 -14.43
C PHE A 124 7.62 -10.77 -13.22
N LEU A 125 6.35 -10.35 -13.26
CA LEU A 125 5.40 -10.55 -12.16
C LEU A 125 5.12 -12.02 -11.87
N THR A 126 5.02 -12.85 -12.91
CA THR A 126 4.87 -14.30 -12.73
C THR A 126 6.03 -14.89 -11.94
N ARG A 127 7.27 -14.46 -12.23
CA ARG A 127 8.46 -14.94 -11.55
C ARG A 127 8.56 -14.44 -10.10
N VAL A 128 8.36 -13.14 -9.87
CA VAL A 128 8.56 -12.54 -8.53
C VAL A 128 7.40 -12.85 -7.56
N LEU A 129 6.18 -13.08 -8.08
CA LEU A 129 5.02 -13.45 -7.28
C LEU A 129 4.71 -14.95 -7.29
N ASN A 130 5.46 -15.74 -8.07
CA ASN A 130 5.20 -17.16 -8.29
C ASN A 130 3.75 -17.43 -8.73
N LEU A 131 3.31 -16.71 -9.78
CA LEU A 131 1.94 -16.82 -10.29
C LEU A 131 1.76 -18.14 -11.06
N ASP A 132 0.61 -18.79 -10.86
CA ASP A 132 0.22 -19.94 -11.67
C ASP A 132 -0.09 -19.47 -13.10
N LYS A 133 0.73 -19.87 -14.08
CA LYS A 133 0.52 -19.61 -15.52
C LYS A 133 -0.63 -20.43 -16.14
N GLY A 134 -1.51 -21.03 -15.33
CA GLY A 134 -2.67 -21.78 -15.84
C GLY A 134 -3.44 -20.96 -16.86
N GLU A 135 -4.08 -21.62 -17.83
CA GLU A 135 -4.72 -21.02 -19.03
C GLU A 135 -5.26 -19.61 -18.76
N THR A 136 -4.43 -18.61 -19.05
CA THR A 136 -4.76 -17.20 -18.79
C THR A 136 -5.68 -16.75 -19.90
N ASP A 137 -6.97 -17.03 -19.72
CA ASP A 137 -8.01 -16.55 -20.62
C ASP A 137 -8.00 -15.01 -20.56
N GLY A 138 -7.45 -14.37 -21.60
CA GLY A 138 -7.50 -12.92 -21.76
C GLY A 138 -6.58 -12.07 -20.86
N GLY A 139 -5.53 -12.63 -20.26
CA GLY A 139 -4.53 -11.82 -19.51
C GLY A 139 -4.95 -11.45 -18.09
N ILE A 140 -5.81 -12.23 -17.44
CA ILE A 140 -6.22 -12.01 -16.04
C ILE A 140 -5.59 -13.09 -15.16
N ILE A 141 -4.89 -12.70 -14.08
CA ILE A 141 -4.20 -13.64 -13.18
C ILE A 141 -4.49 -13.29 -11.73
N PHE A 142 -4.90 -14.28 -10.93
CA PHE A 142 -5.02 -14.11 -9.48
C PHE A 142 -3.69 -14.38 -8.77
N SER A 143 -3.16 -13.36 -8.10
CA SER A 143 -2.02 -13.49 -7.20
C SER A 143 -2.50 -13.86 -5.80
N LYS A 144 -2.40 -15.15 -5.46
CA LYS A 144 -2.66 -15.63 -4.09
C LYS A 144 -1.76 -14.93 -3.06
N ARG A 145 -0.52 -14.61 -3.46
CA ARG A 145 0.47 -13.98 -2.60
C ARG A 145 0.09 -12.55 -2.20
N LEU A 146 -0.52 -11.79 -3.11
CA LEU A 146 -0.96 -10.42 -2.85
C LEU A 146 -2.45 -10.32 -2.51
N GLY A 147 -3.22 -11.38 -2.75
CA GLY A 147 -4.68 -11.34 -2.68
C GLY A 147 -5.30 -10.39 -3.72
N LEU A 148 -4.68 -10.28 -4.90
CA LEU A 148 -5.07 -9.36 -5.97
C LEU A 148 -5.36 -10.10 -7.28
N ILE A 149 -6.30 -9.59 -8.05
CA ILE A 149 -6.50 -9.92 -9.45
C ILE A 149 -5.69 -8.92 -10.27
N LEU A 150 -4.80 -9.43 -11.11
CA LEU A 150 -3.90 -8.64 -11.97
C LEU A 150 -4.38 -8.73 -13.41
N TYR A 151 -4.49 -7.58 -14.08
CA TYR A 151 -4.93 -7.49 -15.48
C TYR A 151 -3.76 -7.10 -16.37
N PHE A 152 -3.56 -7.87 -17.43
CA PHE A 152 -2.48 -7.69 -18.37
C PHE A 152 -3.02 -7.42 -19.78
N ALA A 153 -2.42 -6.46 -20.46
CA ALA A 153 -2.61 -6.25 -21.89
C ALA A 153 -1.26 -6.00 -22.56
N ASN A 154 -1.05 -6.59 -23.75
CA ASN A 154 0.20 -6.50 -24.49
C ASN A 154 1.44 -6.91 -23.67
N GLY A 155 1.28 -7.86 -22.74
CA GLY A 155 2.37 -8.37 -21.89
C GLY A 155 2.69 -7.54 -20.65
N TYR A 156 2.00 -6.42 -20.41
CA TYR A 156 2.24 -5.55 -19.25
C TYR A 156 1.01 -5.45 -18.36
N LEU A 157 1.24 -5.22 -17.06
CA LEU A 157 0.19 -4.91 -16.10
C LEU A 157 -0.50 -3.60 -16.51
N THR A 158 -1.81 -3.63 -16.64
CA THR A 158 -2.62 -2.45 -16.97
C THR A 158 -3.59 -2.05 -15.86
N ASP A 159 -3.96 -3.00 -15.01
CA ASP A 159 -4.84 -2.75 -13.88
C ASP A 159 -4.67 -3.85 -12.82
N PHE A 160 -5.17 -3.61 -11.61
CA PHE A 160 -5.27 -4.59 -10.56
C PHE A 160 -6.41 -4.25 -9.60
N GLN A 161 -7.06 -5.28 -9.04
CA GLN A 161 -8.10 -5.09 -8.04
C GLN A 161 -7.99 -6.11 -6.92
N SER A 162 -8.60 -5.80 -5.77
CA SER A 162 -8.64 -6.76 -4.68
C SER A 162 -9.46 -8.00 -5.04
N GLY A 163 -8.95 -9.19 -4.72
CA GLY A 163 -9.69 -10.44 -4.87
C GLY A 163 -10.77 -10.67 -3.81
N ASP A 164 -10.69 -9.95 -2.67
CA ASP A 164 -11.61 -10.10 -1.54
C ASP A 164 -12.67 -9.00 -1.43
N GLY A 165 -12.62 -7.99 -2.31
CA GLY A 165 -13.52 -6.83 -2.29
C GLY A 165 -13.10 -5.71 -1.32
N LEU A 166 -12.04 -5.88 -0.53
CA LEU A 166 -11.52 -4.88 0.40
C LEU A 166 -10.54 -3.91 -0.29
N ASN A 167 -10.65 -2.63 0.02
CA ASN A 167 -9.65 -1.64 -0.36
C ASN A 167 -8.40 -1.72 0.54
N GLU A 168 -7.33 -1.08 0.10
CA GLU A 168 -6.01 -1.09 0.73
C GLU A 168 -6.03 -0.61 2.18
N TRP A 169 -6.84 0.41 2.50
CA TRP A 169 -6.94 0.98 3.84
C TRP A 169 -7.71 0.07 4.80
N THR A 170 -8.69 -0.67 4.28
CA THR A 170 -9.43 -1.66 5.05
C THR A 170 -8.57 -2.88 5.36
N LYS A 171 -7.76 -3.31 4.39
CA LYS A 171 -6.74 -4.34 4.63
C LYS A 171 -5.71 -3.87 5.66
N TYR A 172 -5.22 -2.65 5.53
CA TYR A 172 -4.30 -2.06 6.50
C TYR A 172 -4.90 -1.98 7.91
N LEU A 173 -6.18 -1.58 8.04
CA LEU A 173 -6.90 -1.61 9.31
C LEU A 173 -7.00 -3.02 9.89
N LYS A 174 -7.28 -4.03 9.05
CA LYS A 174 -7.34 -5.43 9.47
C LYS A 174 -5.99 -5.92 10.00
N ASP A 175 -4.90 -5.61 9.29
CA ASP A 175 -3.55 -6.02 9.69
C ASP A 175 -3.11 -5.31 10.98
N LEU A 176 -3.49 -4.05 11.15
CA LEU A 176 -3.19 -3.27 12.35
C LEU A 176 -4.03 -3.69 13.57
N ASN A 177 -5.32 -4.00 13.36
CA ASN A 177 -6.27 -4.31 14.43
C ASN A 177 -7.43 -5.18 13.91
N GLU A 178 -7.16 -6.49 13.78
CA GLU A 178 -8.11 -7.49 13.29
C GLU A 178 -9.42 -7.50 14.11
N ASN A 179 -9.35 -7.32 15.43
CA ASN A 179 -10.54 -7.28 16.29
C ASN A 179 -11.48 -6.10 15.95
N LEU A 180 -10.92 -4.93 15.66
CA LEU A 180 -11.72 -3.77 15.27
C LEU A 180 -12.33 -3.97 13.88
N PHE A 181 -11.55 -4.52 12.94
CA PHE A 181 -12.05 -4.91 11.63
C PHE A 181 -13.22 -5.91 11.73
N ASP A 182 -13.07 -6.97 12.53
CA ASP A 182 -14.12 -7.97 12.76
C ASP A 182 -15.38 -7.37 13.38
N SER A 183 -15.22 -6.37 14.26
CA SER A 183 -16.35 -5.61 14.79
C SER A 183 -17.07 -4.85 13.67
N TYR A 184 -16.36 -4.19 12.74
CA TYR A 184 -17.01 -3.55 11.58
C TYR A 184 -17.76 -4.56 10.71
N VAL A 185 -17.15 -5.72 10.43
CA VAL A 185 -17.80 -6.78 9.65
C VAL A 185 -19.09 -7.25 10.33
N LYS A 186 -19.07 -7.48 11.64
CA LYS A 186 -20.26 -7.90 12.41
C LYS A 186 -21.36 -6.83 12.42
N VAL A 187 -20.98 -5.55 12.58
CA VAL A 187 -21.92 -4.43 12.52
C VAL A 187 -22.55 -4.35 11.13
N ALA A 188 -21.76 -4.34 10.06
CA ALA A 188 -22.26 -4.29 8.69
C ALA A 188 -23.16 -5.51 8.37
N GLN A 189 -22.77 -6.73 8.78
CA GLN A 189 -23.58 -7.94 8.62
C GLN A 189 -24.91 -7.86 9.36
N LYS A 190 -24.95 -7.25 10.54
CA LYS A 190 -26.19 -7.06 11.31
C LYS A 190 -27.22 -6.24 10.53
N TYR A 191 -26.81 -5.22 9.77
CA TYR A 191 -27.73 -4.34 9.03
C TYR A 191 -27.97 -4.78 7.58
N TRP A 192 -26.95 -5.27 6.89
CA TRP A 192 -27.04 -5.68 5.48
C TRP A 192 -27.30 -7.17 5.28
N GLY A 193 -27.31 -7.96 6.35
CA GLY A 193 -27.55 -9.40 6.32
C GLY A 193 -26.50 -10.13 5.49
N VAL A 194 -26.96 -10.75 4.39
CA VAL A 194 -26.10 -11.49 3.45
C VAL A 194 -25.66 -10.67 2.24
N ASN A 195 -26.01 -9.38 2.18
CA ASN A 195 -25.64 -8.52 1.06
C ASN A 195 -24.16 -8.13 1.12
N ARG A 196 -23.32 -9.02 0.59
CA ARG A 196 -21.86 -8.91 0.59
C ARG A 196 -21.35 -7.59 0.02
N LYS A 197 -21.94 -7.11 -1.07
CA LYS A 197 -21.52 -5.85 -1.72
C LYS A 197 -21.75 -4.64 -0.81
N MET A 198 -22.86 -4.60 -0.08
CA MET A 198 -23.14 -3.50 0.86
C MET A 198 -22.22 -3.55 2.08
N ILE A 199 -21.96 -4.77 2.59
CA ILE A 199 -21.00 -4.99 3.68
C ILE A 199 -19.61 -4.49 3.28
N GLU A 200 -19.12 -4.94 2.13
CA GLU A 200 -17.82 -4.54 1.58
C GLU A 200 -17.73 -3.04 1.35
N ASN A 201 -18.77 -2.42 0.79
CA ASN A 201 -18.79 -0.98 0.57
C ASN A 201 -18.68 -0.19 1.89
N GLU A 202 -19.45 -0.57 2.90
CA GLU A 202 -19.41 0.13 4.19
C GLU A 202 -18.06 -0.02 4.90
N ILE A 203 -17.52 -1.23 4.99
CA ILE A 203 -16.22 -1.45 5.65
C ILE A 203 -15.11 -0.73 4.89
N ASN A 204 -15.19 -0.65 3.56
CA ASN A 204 -14.26 0.13 2.74
C ASN A 204 -14.32 1.63 2.99
N ILE A 205 -15.54 2.18 3.15
CA ILE A 205 -15.72 3.59 3.54
C ILE A 205 -15.12 3.84 4.93
N GLN A 206 -15.33 2.94 5.89
CA GLN A 206 -14.74 3.08 7.23
C GLN A 206 -13.21 2.95 7.22
N GLY A 207 -12.65 2.01 6.46
CA GLY A 207 -11.19 1.86 6.31
C GLY A 207 -10.56 3.10 5.68
N GLN A 208 -11.17 3.65 4.64
CA GLN A 208 -10.72 4.91 4.02
C GLN A 208 -10.81 6.08 5.01
N ALA A 209 -11.90 6.18 5.76
CA ALA A 209 -12.08 7.23 6.75
C ALA A 209 -11.11 7.09 7.92
N PHE A 210 -10.79 5.86 8.34
CA PHE A 210 -9.77 5.58 9.34
C PHE A 210 -8.41 6.15 8.92
N ALA A 211 -7.98 5.87 7.69
CA ALA A 211 -6.70 6.36 7.16
C ALA A 211 -6.64 7.90 7.07
N ASN A 212 -7.77 8.53 6.76
CA ASN A 212 -7.88 9.98 6.65
C ASN A 212 -8.09 10.69 8.00
N THR A 213 -8.38 9.96 9.08
CA THR A 213 -8.62 10.55 10.40
C THR A 213 -7.30 10.92 11.08
N PRO A 214 -7.07 12.20 11.44
CA PRO A 214 -5.86 12.61 12.14
C PRO A 214 -5.69 11.85 13.46
N HIS A 215 -4.52 11.25 13.68
CA HIS A 215 -4.23 10.41 14.84
C HIS A 215 -5.13 9.17 15.02
N ALA A 216 -5.95 8.83 14.01
CA ALA A 216 -6.77 7.62 13.96
C ALA A 216 -7.53 7.34 15.28
N ILE A 217 -7.27 6.21 15.94
CA ILE A 217 -7.93 5.80 17.19
C ILE A 217 -7.66 6.78 18.36
N LYS A 218 -6.58 7.56 18.30
CA LYS A 218 -6.21 8.56 19.31
C LYS A 218 -6.83 9.94 19.04
N ASN A 219 -7.63 10.09 17.99
CA ASN A 219 -8.29 11.34 17.68
C ASN A 219 -9.20 11.79 18.84
N GLU A 220 -9.17 13.08 19.15
CA GLU A 220 -9.90 13.66 20.30
C GLU A 220 -11.42 13.51 20.22
N TYR A 221 -11.97 13.39 19.01
CA TYR A 221 -13.41 13.27 18.77
C TYR A 221 -13.90 11.81 18.79
N VAL A 222 -13.02 10.82 18.84
CA VAL A 222 -13.39 9.38 18.88
C VAL A 222 -14.46 9.07 19.92
N PRO A 223 -14.41 9.57 21.18
CA PRO A 223 -15.44 9.28 22.17
C PRO A 223 -16.86 9.65 21.74
N ARG A 224 -17.03 10.67 20.88
CA ARG A 224 -18.34 11.15 20.38
C ARG A 224 -18.88 10.33 19.22
N HIS A 225 -18.03 9.51 18.59
CA HIS A 225 -18.35 8.71 17.40
C HIS A 225 -18.21 7.20 17.65
N LYS A 226 -18.09 6.77 18.91
CA LYS A 226 -18.14 5.35 19.28
C LYS A 226 -19.54 4.80 19.01
N ALA A 227 -19.57 3.62 18.42
CA ALA A 227 -20.77 2.88 18.07
C ALA A 227 -20.75 1.50 18.75
N GLU A 228 -21.69 0.64 18.38
CA GLU A 228 -21.80 -0.70 18.91
C GLU A 228 -20.58 -1.57 18.60
N LEU A 229 -20.37 -2.61 19.41
CA LEU A 229 -19.21 -3.51 19.33
C LEU A 229 -17.85 -2.80 19.40
N GLY A 230 -17.81 -1.59 19.98
CA GLY A 230 -16.59 -0.80 20.11
C GLY A 230 -16.10 -0.20 18.78
N THR A 231 -16.89 -0.29 17.71
CA THR A 231 -16.59 0.38 16.44
C THR A 231 -16.59 1.90 16.60
N ILE A 232 -15.93 2.59 15.69
CA ILE A 232 -15.91 4.06 15.62
C ILE A 232 -16.47 4.44 14.25
N ASN A 233 -17.42 5.38 14.19
CA ASN A 233 -17.87 5.88 12.90
C ASN A 233 -16.87 6.92 12.36
N PHE A 234 -15.71 6.47 11.86
CA PHE A 234 -14.65 7.36 11.37
C PHE A 234 -15.14 8.25 10.24
N PHE A 235 -16.04 7.74 9.40
CA PHE A 235 -16.62 8.54 8.33
C PHE A 235 -17.41 9.73 8.88
N MET A 236 -18.32 9.50 9.83
CA MET A 236 -19.06 10.61 10.46
C MET A 236 -18.17 11.52 11.30
N LEU A 237 -17.09 11.00 11.89
CA LEU A 237 -16.08 11.81 12.58
C LEU A 237 -15.43 12.82 11.62
N LEU A 238 -15.00 12.37 10.44
CA LEU A 238 -14.44 13.25 9.42
C LEU A 238 -15.43 14.29 8.92
N VAL A 239 -16.69 13.89 8.72
CA VAL A 239 -17.76 14.79 8.27
C VAL A 239 -17.99 15.89 9.30
N CYS A 240 -18.13 15.54 10.58
CA CYS A 240 -18.43 16.50 11.64
C CYS A 240 -17.27 17.43 12.00
N HIS A 241 -16.01 16.97 11.89
CA HIS A 241 -14.87 17.67 12.46
C HIS A 241 -13.79 18.09 11.46
N TYR A 242 -13.80 17.53 10.25
CA TYR A 242 -12.74 17.72 9.26
C TYR A 242 -13.27 18.08 7.87
N GLY A 243 -14.56 18.35 7.73
CA GLY A 243 -15.15 18.87 6.48
C GLY A 243 -15.23 17.84 5.36
N GLN A 244 -15.24 16.54 5.67
CA GLN A 244 -15.48 15.50 4.67
C GLN A 244 -16.87 15.68 4.05
N GLU A 245 -16.92 15.74 2.72
CA GLU A 245 -18.16 15.80 1.98
C GLU A 245 -18.95 14.49 2.11
N ILE A 246 -20.28 14.63 2.14
CA ILE A 246 -21.22 13.53 2.30
C ILE A 246 -22.53 13.85 1.56
N THR A 247 -23.10 12.84 0.90
CA THR A 247 -24.45 12.91 0.35
C THR A 247 -25.47 12.35 1.33
N GLU A 248 -26.74 12.72 1.18
CA GLU A 248 -27.82 12.17 1.98
C GLU A 248 -27.82 10.64 1.93
N ASP A 249 -27.76 10.03 0.74
CA ASP A 249 -27.75 8.56 0.60
C ASP A 249 -26.60 7.91 1.37
N THR A 250 -25.42 8.53 1.34
CA THR A 250 -24.26 8.04 2.10
C THR A 250 -24.48 8.20 3.60
N PHE A 251 -25.07 9.32 4.04
CA PHE A 251 -25.45 9.52 5.44
C PHE A 251 -26.43 8.46 5.92
N LEU A 252 -27.47 8.16 5.14
CA LEU A 252 -28.46 7.15 5.49
C LEU A 252 -27.82 5.76 5.56
N LEU A 253 -26.95 5.45 4.59
CA LEU A 253 -26.18 4.20 4.51
C LEU A 253 -25.30 4.01 5.75
N MET A 254 -24.46 5.00 6.07
CA MET A 254 -23.44 4.88 7.13
C MET A 254 -24.03 4.90 8.55
N ASN A 255 -25.26 5.38 8.72
CA ASN A 255 -25.90 5.48 10.03
C ASN A 255 -26.96 4.39 10.27
N HIS A 256 -27.31 3.56 9.29
CA HIS A 256 -28.21 2.40 9.43
C HIS A 256 -29.56 2.72 10.08
N GLY A 257 -30.14 3.89 9.79
CA GLY A 257 -31.38 4.32 10.43
C GLY A 257 -31.23 4.79 11.88
N ARG A 258 -30.01 4.86 12.44
CA ARG A 258 -29.72 5.38 13.79
C ARG A 258 -29.75 6.91 13.85
N TYR A 259 -30.61 7.54 13.05
CA TYR A 259 -30.82 8.97 13.00
C TYR A 259 -32.30 9.27 13.21
N GLN A 260 -32.61 10.48 13.65
CA GLN A 260 -33.97 10.99 13.73
C GLN A 260 -34.18 11.98 12.58
N LYS A 261 -35.09 11.68 11.65
CA LYS A 261 -35.55 12.68 10.69
C LYS A 261 -36.39 13.72 11.42
N LEU A 262 -36.04 15.00 11.27
CA LEU A 262 -36.66 16.10 12.02
C LEU A 262 -37.79 16.78 11.25
N ASN A 263 -37.97 16.44 9.97
CA ASN A 263 -38.91 17.12 9.10
C ASN A 263 -39.46 16.22 7.98
N ASN A 264 -40.43 16.72 7.21
CA ASN A 264 -41.18 15.91 6.25
C ASN A 264 -40.40 15.71 4.94
N ASP A 265 -40.75 14.66 4.18
CA ASP A 265 -40.10 14.33 2.90
C ASP A 265 -40.25 15.42 1.83
N ASN A 266 -41.30 16.25 1.93
CA ASN A 266 -41.61 17.31 0.96
C ASN A 266 -40.87 18.63 1.23
N ASP A 267 -40.07 18.70 2.29
CA ASP A 267 -39.32 19.91 2.61
C ASP A 267 -38.09 20.04 1.70
N VAL A 268 -37.82 21.26 1.24
CA VAL A 268 -36.68 21.58 0.35
C VAL A 268 -35.33 21.27 1.00
N ILE A 269 -35.24 21.39 2.33
CA ILE A 269 -34.04 21.04 3.10
C ILE A 269 -34.41 19.86 3.99
N LYS A 270 -33.70 18.74 3.86
CA LYS A 270 -33.92 17.56 4.68
C LYS A 270 -33.03 17.60 5.92
N LYS A 271 -33.61 17.34 7.08
CA LYS A 271 -32.93 17.48 8.38
C LYS A 271 -32.88 16.16 9.12
N TYR A 272 -31.68 15.73 9.48
CA TYR A 272 -31.44 14.52 10.23
C TYR A 272 -30.64 14.81 11.49
N ARG A 273 -31.07 14.31 12.64
CA ARG A 273 -30.30 14.32 13.88
C ARG A 273 -29.60 12.98 14.04
N TYR A 274 -28.29 13.01 14.29
CA TYR A 274 -27.48 11.85 14.65
C TYR A 274 -26.57 12.23 15.82
N ASN A 275 -26.71 11.53 16.94
CA ASN A 275 -26.13 11.93 18.22
C ASN A 275 -26.45 13.40 18.55
N SER A 276 -25.43 14.20 18.87
CA SER A 276 -25.57 15.63 19.14
C SER A 276 -25.59 16.49 17.88
N PHE A 277 -25.49 15.92 16.68
CA PHE A 277 -25.37 16.69 15.44
C PHE A 277 -26.69 16.71 14.66
N ILE A 278 -26.98 17.83 14.00
CA ILE A 278 -28.08 18.03 13.07
C ILE A 278 -27.51 18.35 11.69
N PHE A 279 -27.79 17.49 10.73
CA PHE A 279 -27.33 17.58 9.34
C PHE A 279 -28.44 18.14 8.48
N HIS A 280 -28.11 19.14 7.66
CA HIS A 280 -29.01 19.73 6.69
C HIS A 280 -28.56 19.37 5.27
N PHE A 281 -29.39 18.65 4.54
CA PHE A 281 -29.15 18.30 3.13
C PHE A 281 -30.06 19.10 2.22
N SER A 282 -29.56 19.48 1.04
CA SER A 282 -30.36 20.04 -0.04
C SER A 282 -31.38 19.01 -0.58
N ASP A 283 -32.28 19.48 -1.43
CA ASP A 283 -33.19 18.64 -2.22
C ASP A 283 -32.43 17.68 -3.15
N THR A 284 -31.26 18.09 -3.64
CA THR A 284 -30.32 17.26 -4.42
C THR A 284 -29.46 16.32 -3.57
N GLY A 285 -29.62 16.32 -2.25
CA GLY A 285 -28.92 15.42 -1.33
C GLY A 285 -27.51 15.84 -0.96
N GLN A 286 -27.10 17.09 -1.22
CA GLN A 286 -25.79 17.63 -0.83
C GLN A 286 -25.84 18.19 0.59
N LEU A 287 -24.80 17.95 1.39
CA LEU A 287 -24.69 18.53 2.73
C LEU A 287 -24.50 20.05 2.64
N ILE A 288 -25.37 20.80 3.31
CA ILE A 288 -25.33 22.27 3.39
C ILE A 288 -24.62 22.73 4.65
N GLU A 289 -25.04 22.20 5.80
CA GLU A 289 -24.48 22.57 7.11
C GLU A 289 -24.66 21.44 8.13
N ILE A 290 -23.81 21.49 9.17
CA ILE A 290 -23.91 20.67 10.37
C ILE A 290 -24.02 21.61 11.57
N ARG A 291 -24.97 21.33 12.46
CA ARG A 291 -25.13 22.03 13.75
C ARG A 291 -24.93 21.04 14.89
N GLU A 292 -24.35 21.51 15.99
CA GLU A 292 -24.25 20.77 17.28
C GLU A 292 -25.24 21.34 18.30
#